data_AF-A0A2V5UK54-F1
#
_entry.id   AF-A0A2V5UK54-F1
#
_cell.length_a   1.000
_cell.length_b   1.000
_cell.length_c   1.000
_cell.angle_alpha   90.00
_cell.angle_beta   90.00
_cell.angle_gamma   90.00
#
_symmetry.space_group_name_H-M   'P 1'
#
loop_
_entity.id
_entity.type
_entity.pdbx_description
1 polymer ?
#
loop_
_entity_poly.entity_id
_entity_poly.type
_entity_poly.pdbx_seq_one_letter_code
_entity_poly.pdbx_strand_id
1 'polypeptide(L)'
;MPHGNSIPILQGAAKVFTLADLQECGAWKRAFQDKCKDHRYYEIVEETLRCGFEHYYLLIEDDSGNVRAIQPVFFVRQNLVEGVRGKVRSIVDGIRKIFPRFLTTRVLMVGCAASTGDLDASEEKGEAWVANALWASLRTYARQNKASLIVLKDFPAKYRPALETFHLNGYARIASMPMTRLALHYEDWDEYFRTLSKATRKDLRRKFRKAARAPMIEMEVVSEIAPFIDEMYPLYLAVHERSPLKFETLTKDYFRAAARQMPERARFFIWRQSGKIVAFSFCLVCGETIYDECIGL
;
A
#
# COMPACT_ATOMS: atom_id res chain seq x y z
N MET A 1 -9.50 9.14 -23.02
CA MET A 1 -8.10 9.32 -23.49
C MET A 1 -7.92 8.35 -24.66
N PRO A 2 -7.24 8.70 -25.76
CA PRO A 2 -7.06 7.72 -26.83
C PRO A 2 -6.18 6.59 -26.29
N HIS A 3 -6.74 5.38 -26.28
CA HIS A 3 -6.04 4.14 -25.97
C HIS A 3 -4.85 4.01 -26.92
N GLY A 4 -3.65 3.71 -26.39
CA GLY A 4 -2.49 3.36 -27.24
C GLY A 4 -1.35 4.38 -27.37
N ASN A 5 -1.19 5.35 -26.46
CA ASN A 5 0.04 6.16 -26.42
C ASN A 5 1.23 5.30 -25.94
N SER A 6 1.94 4.73 -26.90
CA SER A 6 3.25 4.09 -26.67
C SER A 6 4.29 5.16 -26.33
N ILE A 7 4.98 4.99 -25.21
CA ILE A 7 6.08 5.84 -24.78
C ILE A 7 7.37 5.05 -25.03
N PRO A 8 8.24 5.50 -25.97
CA PRO A 8 9.49 4.81 -26.23
C PRO A 8 10.39 4.88 -24.99
N ILE A 9 11.04 3.76 -24.68
CA ILE A 9 12.08 3.66 -23.65
C ILE A 9 13.37 3.14 -24.33
N LEU A 10 14.48 3.07 -23.59
CA LEU A 10 15.79 2.73 -24.18
C LEU A 10 15.82 1.35 -24.86
N GLN A 11 15.07 0.38 -24.32
CA GLN A 11 15.02 -1.01 -24.77
C GLN A 11 13.56 -1.51 -24.84
N GLY A 12 12.72 -0.79 -25.57
CA GLY A 12 11.34 -1.17 -25.85
C GLY A 12 10.34 -0.02 -25.71
N ALA A 13 9.17 -0.31 -25.13
CA ALA A 13 8.12 0.68 -24.96
C ALA A 13 7.30 0.48 -23.67
N ALA A 14 6.79 1.59 -23.14
CA ALA A 14 5.77 1.58 -22.09
C ALA A 14 4.42 2.01 -22.69
N LYS A 15 3.39 1.20 -22.50
CA LYS A 15 2.02 1.45 -22.95
C LYS A 15 1.11 1.59 -21.73
N VAL A 16 0.10 2.45 -21.85
CA VAL A 16 -0.83 2.76 -20.76
C VAL A 16 -2.12 1.98 -20.96
N PHE A 17 -2.53 1.26 -19.92
CA PHE A 17 -3.73 0.42 -19.88
C PHE A 17 -4.62 0.82 -18.70
N THR A 18 -5.92 0.64 -18.85
CA THR A 18 -6.88 0.58 -17.73
C THR A 18 -7.01 -0.86 -17.24
N LEU A 19 -7.64 -1.08 -16.08
CA LEU A 19 -7.90 -2.44 -15.61
C LEU A 19 -8.76 -3.23 -16.61
N ALA A 20 -9.76 -2.58 -17.24
CA ALA A 20 -10.59 -3.20 -18.27
C ALA A 20 -9.76 -3.69 -19.47
N ASP A 21 -8.75 -2.92 -19.89
CA ASP A 21 -7.85 -3.33 -20.98
C ASP A 21 -6.98 -4.55 -20.59
N LEU A 22 -6.74 -4.79 -19.29
CA LEU A 22 -5.89 -5.86 -18.77
C LEU A 22 -6.62 -7.18 -18.47
N GLN A 23 -7.95 -7.21 -18.44
CA GLN A 23 -8.71 -8.42 -18.07
C GLN A 23 -8.37 -9.63 -18.95
N GLU A 24 -8.12 -9.39 -20.24
CA GLU A 24 -7.71 -10.41 -21.22
C GLU A 24 -6.18 -10.54 -21.37
N CYS A 25 -5.40 -9.72 -20.66
CA CYS A 25 -3.95 -9.74 -20.72
C CYS A 25 -3.39 -10.88 -19.86
N GLY A 26 -2.91 -11.95 -20.50
CA GLY A 26 -2.30 -13.09 -19.78
C GLY A 26 -1.08 -12.70 -18.94
N ALA A 27 -0.37 -11.61 -19.28
CA ALA A 27 0.73 -11.09 -18.47
C ALA A 27 0.26 -10.46 -17.16
N TRP A 28 -0.93 -9.84 -17.13
CA TRP A 28 -1.50 -9.25 -15.92
C TRP A 28 -1.76 -10.31 -14.84
N LYS A 29 -2.30 -11.47 -15.24
CA LYS A 29 -2.51 -12.60 -14.33
C LYS A 29 -1.23 -13.15 -13.68
N ARG A 30 -0.07 -12.87 -14.28
CA ARG A 30 1.26 -13.25 -13.76
C ARG A 30 1.98 -12.11 -13.04
N ALA A 31 1.47 -10.89 -13.14
CA ALA A 31 2.09 -9.73 -12.52
C ALA A 31 2.12 -9.91 -11.00
N PHE A 32 3.26 -9.62 -10.39
CA PHE A 32 3.52 -9.70 -8.95
C PHE A 32 3.25 -11.08 -8.33
N GLN A 33 3.26 -12.15 -9.12
CA GLN A 33 2.94 -13.52 -8.63
C GLN A 33 3.85 -13.99 -7.49
N ASP A 34 5.08 -13.49 -7.43
CA ASP A 34 6.08 -13.77 -6.39
C ASP A 34 5.99 -12.81 -5.19
N LYS A 35 5.08 -11.83 -5.23
CA LYS A 35 4.86 -10.87 -4.16
C LYS A 35 3.64 -11.24 -3.33
N CYS A 36 3.60 -10.71 -2.11
CA CYS A 36 2.46 -10.91 -1.21
C CYS A 36 1.16 -10.25 -1.73
N LYS A 37 1.31 -9.15 -2.47
CA LYS A 37 0.23 -8.44 -3.16
C LYS A 37 0.36 -8.66 -4.65
N ASP A 38 -0.28 -9.72 -5.15
CA ASP A 38 -0.30 -9.99 -6.58
C ASP A 38 -1.34 -9.11 -7.30
N HIS A 39 -1.52 -9.33 -8.61
CA HIS A 39 -2.47 -8.58 -9.43
C HIS A 39 -3.87 -8.42 -8.79
N ARG A 40 -4.40 -9.44 -8.12
CA ARG A 40 -5.73 -9.41 -7.47
C ARG A 40 -5.84 -8.31 -6.42
N TYR A 41 -4.76 -8.05 -5.68
CA TYR A 41 -4.75 -6.98 -4.68
C TYR A 41 -4.93 -5.61 -5.33
N TYR A 42 -4.31 -5.38 -6.50
CA TYR A 42 -4.45 -4.12 -7.23
C TYR A 42 -5.86 -3.96 -7.83
N GLU A 43 -6.48 -5.05 -8.28
CA GLU A 43 -7.90 -5.06 -8.70
C GLU A 43 -8.82 -4.68 -7.54
N ILE A 44 -8.64 -5.32 -6.38
CA ILE A 44 -9.38 -4.99 -5.15
C ILE A 44 -9.23 -3.50 -4.82
N VAL A 45 -8.00 -2.97 -4.86
CA VAL A 45 -7.73 -1.56 -4.56
C VAL A 45 -8.48 -0.62 -5.50
N GLU A 46 -8.41 -0.85 -6.81
CA GLU A 46 -9.10 -0.02 -7.80
C GLU A 46 -10.63 -0.11 -7.66
N GLU A 47 -11.16 -1.33 -7.52
CA GLU A 47 -12.61 -1.58 -7.50
C GLU A 47 -13.29 -1.09 -6.22
N THR A 48 -12.59 -1.10 -5.09
CA THR A 48 -13.21 -0.91 -3.76
C THR A 48 -12.86 0.39 -3.08
N LEU A 49 -11.75 1.06 -3.40
CA LEU A 49 -11.41 2.33 -2.79
C LEU A 49 -12.21 3.48 -3.41
N ARG A 50 -12.54 4.47 -2.58
CA ARG A 50 -13.34 5.65 -2.97
C ARG A 50 -12.62 6.95 -2.62
N CYS A 51 -11.34 7.03 -2.96
CA CYS A 51 -10.45 8.13 -2.57
C CYS A 51 -10.07 9.07 -3.73
N GLY A 52 -10.79 9.00 -4.86
CA GLY A 52 -10.49 9.83 -6.04
C GLY A 52 -9.18 9.46 -6.75
N PHE A 53 -8.73 8.21 -6.59
CA PHE A 53 -7.61 7.66 -7.35
C PHE A 53 -8.06 7.35 -8.79
N GLU A 54 -7.27 7.79 -9.76
CA GLU A 54 -7.44 7.43 -11.17
C GLU A 54 -6.37 6.41 -11.53
N HIS A 55 -6.73 5.12 -11.47
CA HIS A 55 -5.82 4.00 -11.66
C HIS A 55 -5.55 3.72 -13.14
N TYR A 56 -4.29 3.39 -13.43
CA TYR A 56 -3.79 2.97 -14.73
C TYR A 56 -2.63 1.98 -14.53
N TYR A 57 -2.22 1.34 -15.61
CA TYR A 57 -1.16 0.35 -15.58
C TYR A 57 -0.20 0.61 -16.73
N LEU A 58 1.09 0.68 -16.41
CA LEU A 58 2.15 0.77 -17.41
C LEU A 58 2.57 -0.64 -17.78
N LEU A 59 2.13 -1.11 -18.94
CA LEU A 59 2.59 -2.34 -19.56
C LEU A 59 3.91 -2.03 -20.28
N ILE A 60 4.99 -2.68 -19.82
CA ILE A 60 6.36 -2.45 -20.29
C ILE A 60 6.79 -3.63 -21.14
N GLU A 61 7.15 -3.36 -22.38
CA GLU A 61 7.64 -4.34 -23.35
C GLU A 61 9.12 -4.12 -23.63
N ASP A 62 9.84 -5.20 -23.94
CA ASP A 62 11.20 -5.13 -24.49
C ASP A 62 11.19 -4.82 -26.00
N ASP A 63 12.38 -4.67 -26.61
CA ASP A 63 12.53 -4.43 -28.05
C ASP A 63 11.96 -5.55 -28.93
N SER A 64 11.75 -6.75 -28.38
CA SER A 64 11.13 -7.88 -29.07
C SER A 64 9.60 -7.90 -28.93
N GLY A 65 9.02 -6.92 -28.21
CA GLY A 65 7.60 -6.82 -27.95
C GLY A 65 7.09 -7.74 -26.84
N ASN A 66 7.98 -8.39 -26.08
CA ASN A 66 7.56 -9.24 -24.96
C ASN A 66 7.21 -8.37 -23.76
N VAL A 67 6.06 -8.62 -23.14
CA VAL A 67 5.69 -7.97 -21.88
C VAL A 67 6.62 -8.43 -20.77
N ARG A 68 7.37 -7.49 -20.19
CA ARG A 68 8.34 -7.72 -19.12
C ARG A 68 7.80 -7.36 -17.74
N ALA A 69 6.89 -6.39 -17.66
CA ALA A 69 6.29 -5.94 -16.42
C ALA A 69 4.98 -5.18 -16.69
N ILE A 70 4.07 -5.20 -15.73
CA ILE A 70 2.89 -4.34 -15.66
C ILE A 70 2.92 -3.60 -14.32
N GLN A 71 3.29 -2.33 -14.36
CA GLN A 71 3.44 -1.52 -13.15
C GLN A 71 2.18 -0.65 -12.90
N PRO A 72 1.49 -0.82 -11.74
CA PRO A 72 0.40 0.05 -11.34
C PRO A 72 0.87 1.47 -11.10
N VAL A 73 0.12 2.41 -11.67
CA VAL A 73 0.29 3.85 -11.47
C VAL A 73 -1.08 4.47 -11.26
N PHE A 74 -1.15 5.59 -10.56
CA PHE A 74 -2.42 6.27 -10.37
C PHE A 74 -2.22 7.77 -10.23
N PHE A 75 -3.24 8.53 -10.63
CA PHE A 75 -3.27 9.96 -10.36
C PHE A 75 -4.11 10.26 -9.14
N VAL A 76 -3.66 11.24 -8.38
CA VAL A 76 -4.41 11.80 -7.26
C VAL A 76 -4.16 13.30 -7.18
N ARG A 77 -5.17 14.05 -6.73
CA ARG A 77 -4.97 15.46 -6.38
C ARG A 77 -4.57 15.53 -4.91
N GLN A 78 -3.32 15.90 -4.68
CA GLN A 78 -2.77 16.01 -3.33
C GLN A 78 -2.64 17.48 -2.94
N ASN A 79 -3.03 17.75 -1.71
CA ASN A 79 -2.77 19.02 -1.07
C ASN A 79 -1.36 18.97 -0.48
N LEU A 80 -0.40 19.67 -1.08
CA LEU A 80 1.01 19.67 -0.64
C LEU A 80 1.23 20.27 0.77
N VAL A 81 0.17 20.69 1.45
CA VAL A 81 0.18 21.29 2.78
C VAL A 81 -0.50 20.39 3.82
N GLU A 82 -1.12 19.28 3.40
CA GLU A 82 -1.55 18.23 4.32
C GLU A 82 -0.32 17.64 5.03
N GLY A 83 -0.34 17.64 6.37
CA GLY A 83 0.79 17.22 7.21
C GLY A 83 1.75 18.35 7.63
N VAL A 84 1.69 19.55 7.03
CA VAL A 84 2.52 20.69 7.44
C VAL A 84 1.95 21.34 8.70
N ARG A 85 2.74 21.37 9.78
CA ARG A 85 2.35 21.99 11.06
C ARG A 85 2.83 23.44 11.15
N GLY A 86 2.07 24.28 11.85
CA GLY A 86 2.50 25.62 12.27
C GLY A 86 2.18 26.76 11.29
N LYS A 87 2.95 27.87 11.39
CA LYS A 87 2.68 29.17 10.75
C LYS A 87 2.53 29.13 9.22
N VAL A 88 3.14 28.15 8.56
CA VAL A 88 3.05 27.93 7.10
C VAL A 88 1.61 27.59 6.69
N ARG A 89 0.88 26.81 7.50
CA ARG A 89 -0.51 26.43 7.22
C ARG A 89 -1.45 27.64 7.20
N SER A 90 -1.32 28.54 8.18
CA SER A 90 -2.15 29.75 8.29
C SER A 90 -1.98 30.72 7.11
N ILE A 91 -0.76 30.83 6.58
CA ILE A 91 -0.47 31.65 5.39
C ILE A 91 -1.12 31.03 4.15
N VAL A 92 -0.96 29.72 3.97
CA VAL A 92 -1.57 28.97 2.86
C VAL A 92 -3.10 29.07 2.91
N ASP A 93 -3.70 28.92 4.08
CA ASP A 93 -5.16 29.00 4.26
C ASP A 93 -5.70 30.41 3.91
N GLY A 94 -4.92 31.46 4.20
CA GLY A 94 -5.24 32.84 3.75
C GLY A 94 -5.26 32.98 2.24
N ILE A 95 -4.26 32.41 1.54
CA ILE A 95 -4.19 32.42 0.07
C ILE A 95 -5.32 31.57 -0.54
N ARG A 96 -5.70 30.47 0.11
CA ARG A 96 -6.78 29.58 -0.37
C ARG A 96 -8.17 30.20 -0.34
N LYS A 97 -8.42 31.22 0.48
CA LYS A 97 -9.69 31.97 0.44
C LYS A 97 -9.89 32.68 -0.90
N ILE A 98 -8.79 33.03 -1.58
CA ILE A 98 -8.78 33.74 -2.86
C ILE A 98 -8.52 32.76 -4.02
N PHE A 99 -7.64 31.76 -3.81
CA PHE A 99 -7.32 30.71 -4.78
C PHE A 99 -7.54 29.31 -4.17
N PRO A 100 -8.75 28.74 -4.27
CA PRO A 100 -9.11 27.48 -3.61
C PRO A 100 -8.23 26.28 -3.99
N ARG A 101 -7.57 26.32 -5.15
CA ARG A 101 -6.69 25.25 -5.67
C ARG A 101 -5.20 25.49 -5.39
N PHE A 102 -4.84 26.52 -4.62
CA PHE A 102 -3.45 26.83 -4.30
C PHE A 102 -2.79 25.66 -3.54
N LEU A 103 -1.69 25.13 -4.10
CA LEU A 103 -0.94 23.96 -3.63
C LEU A 103 -1.70 22.61 -3.68
N THR A 104 -2.81 22.54 -4.41
CA THR A 104 -3.46 21.27 -4.76
C THR A 104 -3.01 20.87 -6.16
N THR A 105 -2.10 19.90 -6.25
CA THR A 105 -1.51 19.47 -7.52
C THR A 105 -1.92 18.06 -7.89
N ARG A 106 -1.96 17.78 -9.20
CA ARG A 106 -2.11 16.42 -9.70
C ARG A 106 -0.75 15.73 -9.61
N VAL A 107 -0.71 14.64 -8.87
CA VAL A 107 0.48 13.82 -8.65
C VAL A 107 0.29 12.51 -9.39
N LEU A 108 1.32 12.08 -10.12
CA LEU A 108 1.44 10.72 -10.63
C LEU A 108 2.14 9.88 -9.55
N MET A 109 1.46 8.85 -9.06
CA MET A 109 2.02 7.91 -8.11
C MET A 109 2.29 6.57 -8.78
N VAL A 110 3.43 5.97 -8.44
CA VAL A 110 3.82 4.62 -8.85
C VAL A 110 3.73 3.71 -7.64
N GLY A 111 3.16 2.51 -7.82
CA GLY A 111 2.99 1.52 -6.76
C GLY A 111 1.55 1.44 -6.26
N CYS A 112 1.38 1.15 -4.97
CA CYS A 112 0.09 0.83 -4.38
C CYS A 112 -0.53 2.00 -3.61
N ALA A 113 -1.83 2.25 -3.85
CA ALA A 113 -2.56 3.33 -3.17
C ALA A 113 -2.81 3.02 -1.68
N ALA A 114 -3.02 1.75 -1.32
CA ALA A 114 -3.38 1.33 0.03
C ALA A 114 -2.34 0.44 0.73
N SER A 115 -1.10 0.40 0.23
CA SER A 115 -0.01 -0.32 0.89
C SER A 115 1.36 0.09 0.32
N THR A 116 2.40 -0.67 0.64
CA THR A 116 3.75 -0.53 0.07
C THR A 116 3.77 -0.82 -1.44
N GLY A 117 4.66 -0.13 -2.15
CA GLY A 117 4.93 -0.41 -3.56
C GLY A 117 5.85 -1.63 -3.75
N ASP A 118 5.59 -2.40 -4.79
CA ASP A 118 6.49 -3.44 -5.31
C ASP A 118 6.74 -3.18 -6.82
N LEU A 119 7.86 -3.70 -7.33
CA LEU A 119 8.14 -3.75 -8.76
C LEU A 119 7.66 -5.10 -9.31
N ASP A 120 7.04 -5.08 -10.49
CA ASP A 120 6.62 -6.31 -11.18
C ASP A 120 7.83 -7.00 -11.84
N ALA A 121 8.67 -7.62 -11.02
CA ALA A 121 9.85 -8.38 -11.43
C ALA A 121 10.24 -9.40 -10.36
N SER A 122 10.69 -10.58 -10.78
CA SER A 122 11.02 -11.71 -9.90
C SER A 122 12.50 -11.76 -9.45
N GLU A 123 13.38 -10.94 -10.04
CA GLU A 123 14.83 -10.95 -9.76
C GLU A 123 15.42 -9.53 -9.79
N GLU A 124 16.54 -9.32 -9.10
CA GLU A 124 17.21 -8.01 -8.97
C GLU A 124 17.55 -7.38 -10.33
N LYS A 125 18.03 -8.18 -11.30
CA LYS A 125 18.29 -7.70 -12.66
C LYS A 125 17.01 -7.23 -13.35
N GLY A 126 15.90 -7.95 -13.15
CA GLY A 126 14.59 -7.57 -13.65
C GLY A 126 14.09 -6.29 -12.99
N GLU A 127 14.24 -6.17 -11.66
CA GLU A 127 13.86 -4.98 -10.90
C GLU A 127 14.60 -3.72 -11.40
N ALA A 128 15.92 -3.81 -11.61
CA ALA A 128 16.71 -2.70 -12.14
C ALA A 128 16.29 -2.32 -13.57
N TRP A 129 16.00 -3.32 -14.42
CA TRP A 129 15.52 -3.07 -15.78
C TRP A 129 14.15 -2.37 -15.78
N VAL A 130 13.20 -2.86 -14.98
CA VAL A 130 11.87 -2.25 -14.83
C VAL A 130 11.98 -0.83 -14.26
N ALA A 131 12.82 -0.61 -13.26
CA ALA A 131 13.06 0.71 -12.69
C ALA A 131 13.59 1.71 -13.75
N ASN A 132 14.52 1.29 -14.61
CA ASN A 132 15.02 2.13 -15.70
C ASN A 132 13.92 2.43 -16.75
N ALA A 133 13.11 1.44 -17.11
CA ALA A 133 11.98 1.63 -18.01
C ALA A 133 10.92 2.61 -17.45
N LEU A 134 10.62 2.50 -16.15
CA LEU A 134 9.76 3.44 -15.45
C LEU A 134 10.34 4.84 -15.46
N TRP A 135 11.61 5.00 -15.07
CA TRP A 135 12.28 6.30 -15.09
C TRP A 135 12.20 6.97 -16.47
N ALA A 136 12.47 6.21 -17.54
CA ALA A 136 12.45 6.70 -18.92
C ALA A 136 11.06 7.14 -19.41
N SER A 137 9.99 6.51 -18.91
CA SER A 137 8.62 6.75 -19.38
C SER A 137 7.80 7.72 -18.51
N LEU A 138 8.02 7.72 -17.19
CA LEU A 138 7.14 8.42 -16.24
C LEU A 138 7.09 9.93 -16.46
N ARG A 139 8.21 10.57 -16.85
CA ARG A 139 8.24 12.02 -17.13
C ARG A 139 7.33 12.37 -18.30
N THR A 140 7.37 11.59 -19.38
CA THR A 140 6.50 11.76 -20.54
C THR A 140 5.04 11.55 -20.15
N TYR A 141 4.75 10.47 -19.42
CA TYR A 141 3.40 10.14 -18.99
C TYR A 141 2.79 11.22 -18.06
N ALA A 142 3.59 11.72 -17.11
CA ALA A 142 3.18 12.81 -16.22
C ALA A 142 2.87 14.10 -16.99
N ARG A 143 3.71 14.49 -17.97
CA ARG A 143 3.49 15.69 -18.80
C ARG A 143 2.22 15.57 -19.64
N GLN A 144 2.00 14.43 -20.29
CA GLN A 144 0.79 14.17 -21.08
C GLN A 144 -0.48 14.31 -20.23
N ASN A 145 -0.41 13.93 -18.94
CA ASN A 145 -1.53 13.96 -18.01
C ASN A 145 -1.54 15.18 -17.07
N LYS A 146 -0.70 16.19 -17.33
CA LYS A 146 -0.62 17.44 -16.54
C LYS A 146 -0.38 17.19 -15.05
N ALA A 147 0.38 16.15 -14.71
CA ALA A 147 0.86 15.91 -13.36
C ALA A 147 2.17 16.67 -13.13
N SER A 148 2.24 17.46 -12.05
CA SER A 148 3.39 18.31 -11.74
C SER A 148 4.42 17.63 -10.84
N LEU A 149 4.09 16.46 -10.29
CA LEU A 149 4.94 15.68 -9.41
C LEU A 149 4.79 14.19 -9.71
N ILE A 150 5.91 13.46 -9.63
CA ILE A 150 5.97 12.00 -9.73
C ILE A 150 6.46 11.48 -8.39
N VAL A 151 5.75 10.52 -7.81
CA VAL A 151 6.08 9.90 -6.52
C VAL A 151 6.12 8.40 -6.67
N LEU A 152 7.23 7.78 -6.30
CA LEU A 152 7.28 6.34 -6.07
C LEU A 152 6.84 6.10 -4.63
N LYS A 153 5.60 5.64 -4.45
CA LYS A 153 4.96 5.57 -3.14
C LYS A 153 5.39 4.31 -2.38
N ASP A 154 6.00 4.53 -1.21
CA ASP A 154 6.25 3.51 -0.18
C ASP A 154 6.97 2.24 -0.66
N PHE A 155 8.06 2.39 -1.43
CA PHE A 155 8.90 1.27 -1.83
C PHE A 155 9.82 0.82 -0.69
N PRO A 156 9.82 -0.48 -0.30
CA PRO A 156 10.72 -1.01 0.72
C PRO A 156 12.20 -0.82 0.39
N ALA A 157 13.04 -0.74 1.43
CA ALA A 157 14.48 -0.50 1.29
C ALA A 157 15.22 -1.54 0.42
N LYS A 158 14.66 -2.74 0.23
CA LYS A 158 15.23 -3.76 -0.67
C LYS A 158 15.35 -3.26 -2.11
N TYR A 159 14.46 -2.37 -2.55
CA TYR A 159 14.46 -1.81 -3.90
C TYR A 159 15.44 -0.65 -4.09
N ARG A 160 16.21 -0.26 -3.06
CA ARG A 160 17.17 0.86 -3.18
C ARG A 160 18.17 0.67 -4.32
N PRO A 161 18.82 -0.51 -4.51
CA PRO A 161 19.72 -0.71 -5.63
C PRO A 161 19.01 -0.55 -6.99
N ALA A 162 17.86 -1.19 -7.17
CA ALA A 162 17.08 -1.10 -8.41
C ALA A 162 16.60 0.33 -8.72
N LEU A 163 16.16 1.08 -7.70
CA LEU A 163 15.63 2.44 -7.85
C LEU A 163 16.71 3.52 -7.84
N GLU A 164 18.00 3.19 -7.76
CA GLU A 164 19.09 4.16 -7.72
C GLU A 164 19.11 5.07 -8.96
N THR A 165 18.67 4.55 -10.10
CA THR A 165 18.49 5.32 -11.35
C THR A 165 17.62 6.56 -11.16
N PHE A 166 16.58 6.51 -10.32
CA PHE A 166 15.75 7.67 -10.03
C PHE A 166 16.55 8.74 -9.26
N HIS A 167 17.33 8.32 -8.27
CA HIS A 167 18.13 9.23 -7.46
C HIS A 167 19.18 9.96 -8.31
N LEU A 168 19.88 9.22 -9.16
CA LEU A 168 20.87 9.77 -10.11
C LEU A 168 20.25 10.76 -11.12
N ASN A 169 18.93 10.68 -11.34
CA ASN A 169 18.22 11.51 -12.30
C ASN A 169 17.24 12.50 -11.65
N GLY A 170 17.60 13.02 -10.48
CA GLY A 170 16.93 14.17 -9.88
C GLY A 170 15.75 13.86 -8.96
N TYR A 171 15.50 12.58 -8.63
CA TYR A 171 14.55 12.23 -7.58
C TYR A 171 15.21 12.28 -6.21
N ALA A 172 14.47 12.80 -5.23
CA ALA A 172 14.87 12.76 -3.83
C ALA A 172 14.21 11.57 -3.12
N ARG A 173 14.97 10.93 -2.22
CA ARG A 173 14.44 9.90 -1.35
C ARG A 173 13.94 10.55 -0.06
N ILE A 174 12.68 10.31 0.28
CA ILE A 174 12.07 10.81 1.51
C ILE A 174 11.68 9.60 2.36
N ALA A 175 12.00 9.64 3.65
CA ALA A 175 11.57 8.60 4.57
C ALA A 175 10.05 8.66 4.73
N SER A 176 9.38 7.54 4.46
CA SER A 176 7.96 7.34 4.76
C SER A 176 7.77 6.84 6.19
N MET A 177 6.55 6.42 6.54
CA MET A 177 6.27 5.78 7.83
C MET A 177 7.18 4.56 8.05
N PRO A 178 7.74 4.40 9.26
CA PRO A 178 8.65 3.30 9.53
C PRO A 178 7.91 1.97 9.44
N MET A 179 8.36 1.10 8.53
CA MET A 179 7.93 -0.29 8.52
C MET A 179 8.63 -1.03 9.67
N THR A 180 7.85 -1.60 10.57
CA THR A 180 8.38 -2.45 11.64
C THR A 180 8.39 -3.91 11.18
N ARG A 181 9.43 -4.65 11.56
CA ARG A 181 9.56 -6.07 11.28
C ARG A 181 9.94 -6.78 12.56
N LEU A 182 9.27 -7.88 12.84
CA LEU A 182 9.57 -8.76 13.96
C LEU A 182 9.93 -10.13 13.40
N ALA A 183 11.18 -10.54 13.62
CA ALA A 183 11.60 -11.90 13.32
C ALA A 183 11.10 -12.83 14.43
N LEU A 184 10.34 -13.86 14.07
CA LEU A 184 9.71 -14.81 14.98
C LEU A 184 10.36 -16.20 14.85
N HIS A 185 11.68 -16.27 15.01
CA HIS A 185 12.44 -17.53 14.96
C HIS A 185 12.49 -18.23 16.32
N TYR A 186 11.36 -18.24 17.03
CA TYR A 186 11.26 -18.79 18.39
C TYR A 186 10.32 -19.99 18.38
N GLU A 187 10.68 -21.05 19.09
CA GLU A 187 9.88 -22.27 19.22
C GLU A 187 8.59 -22.00 20.00
N ASP A 188 8.66 -21.14 21.02
CA ASP A 188 7.53 -20.81 21.87
C ASP A 188 7.58 -19.38 22.45
N TRP A 189 6.51 -19.06 23.19
CA TRP A 189 6.37 -17.78 23.88
C TRP A 189 7.48 -17.54 24.92
N ASP A 190 7.91 -18.57 25.65
CA ASP A 190 8.87 -18.42 26.73
C ASP A 190 10.28 -18.12 26.20
N GLU A 191 10.66 -18.75 25.10
CA GLU A 191 11.89 -18.46 24.38
C GLU A 191 11.88 -17.01 23.88
N TYR A 192 10.83 -16.61 23.14
CA TYR A 192 10.67 -15.23 22.68
C TYR A 192 10.74 -14.25 23.86
N PHE A 193 9.99 -14.52 24.93
CA PHE A 193 9.89 -13.67 26.09
C PHE A 193 11.24 -13.48 26.77
N ARG A 194 12.10 -14.51 26.84
CA ARG A 194 13.46 -14.42 27.42
C ARG A 194 14.38 -13.50 26.64
N THR A 195 14.22 -13.40 25.31
CA THR A 195 15.04 -12.50 24.48
C THR A 195 14.75 -11.02 24.71
N LEU A 196 13.57 -10.70 25.25
CA LEU A 196 13.16 -9.33 25.52
C LEU A 196 13.95 -8.70 26.68
N SER A 197 14.16 -7.38 26.57
CA SER A 197 14.80 -6.59 27.62
C SER A 197 14.12 -6.74 28.98
N LYS A 198 14.86 -6.55 30.08
CA LYS A 198 14.30 -6.58 31.45
C LYS A 198 13.12 -5.61 31.61
N ALA A 199 13.21 -4.43 30.98
CA ALA A 199 12.14 -3.42 31.01
C ALA A 199 10.89 -3.90 30.27
N THR A 200 11.04 -4.43 29.05
CA THR A 200 9.93 -4.96 28.23
C THR A 200 9.26 -6.14 28.93
N ARG A 201 10.04 -7.09 29.49
CA ARG A 201 9.50 -8.22 30.25
C ARG A 201 8.71 -7.77 31.48
N LYS A 202 9.20 -6.76 32.21
CA LYS A 202 8.48 -6.17 33.36
C LYS A 202 7.16 -5.52 32.91
N ASP A 203 7.17 -4.81 31.79
CA ASP A 203 5.99 -4.17 31.21
C ASP A 203 4.92 -5.19 30.79
N LEU A 204 5.31 -6.21 30.02
CA LEU A 204 4.42 -7.29 29.57
C LEU A 204 3.82 -8.06 30.76
N ARG A 205 4.62 -8.43 31.76
CA ARG A 205 4.11 -9.07 32.99
C ARG A 205 3.08 -8.20 33.71
N ARG A 206 3.24 -6.88 33.70
CA ARG A 206 2.26 -5.95 34.28
C ARG A 206 0.97 -5.93 33.44
N LYS A 207 1.08 -5.89 32.12
CA LYS A 207 -0.06 -5.94 31.19
C LYS A 207 -0.85 -7.23 31.31
N PHE A 208 -0.19 -8.39 31.35
CA PHE A 208 -0.88 -9.68 31.55
C PHE A 208 -1.56 -9.78 32.92
N ARG A 209 -0.93 -9.30 34.00
CA ARG A 209 -1.59 -9.22 35.32
C ARG A 209 -2.82 -8.33 35.33
N LYS A 210 -2.81 -7.23 34.56
CA LYS A 210 -3.98 -6.36 34.39
C LYS A 210 -5.06 -7.07 33.58
N ALA A 211 -4.69 -7.73 32.48
CA ALA A 211 -5.60 -8.47 31.62
C ALA A 211 -6.29 -9.63 32.37
N ALA A 212 -5.56 -10.36 33.21
CA ALA A 212 -6.11 -11.45 34.03
C ALA A 212 -7.15 -11.02 35.07
N ARG A 213 -7.26 -9.71 35.36
CA ARG A 213 -8.27 -9.13 36.26
C ARG A 213 -9.43 -8.47 35.51
N ALA A 214 -9.33 -8.37 34.18
CA ALA A 214 -10.37 -7.81 33.32
C ALA A 214 -11.26 -8.94 32.78
N PRO A 215 -12.44 -8.63 32.21
CA PRO A 215 -13.22 -9.62 31.48
C PRO A 215 -12.36 -10.30 30.40
N MET A 216 -12.55 -11.60 30.24
CA MET A 216 -11.76 -12.42 29.30
C MET A 216 -11.82 -11.81 27.90
N ILE A 217 -10.64 -11.73 27.26
CA ILE A 217 -10.51 -11.36 25.86
C ILE A 217 -10.33 -12.66 25.08
N GLU A 218 -11.30 -12.96 24.23
CA GLU A 218 -11.26 -14.08 23.31
C GLU A 218 -10.67 -13.60 21.97
N MET A 219 -9.90 -14.45 21.31
CA MET A 219 -9.35 -14.17 19.98
C MET A 219 -9.70 -15.31 19.06
N GLU A 220 -10.23 -14.98 17.89
CA GLU A 220 -10.42 -15.92 16.79
C GLU A 220 -9.76 -15.40 15.52
N VAL A 221 -9.36 -16.33 14.66
CA VAL A 221 -8.84 -16.02 13.33
C VAL A 221 -9.86 -16.50 12.30
N VAL A 222 -10.35 -15.59 11.47
CA VAL A 222 -11.32 -15.90 10.42
C VAL A 222 -10.76 -15.52 9.05
N SER A 223 -11.21 -16.23 8.02
CA SER A 223 -10.94 -15.89 6.61
C SER A 223 -12.17 -15.25 5.95
N GLU A 224 -13.37 -15.65 6.36
CA GLU A 224 -14.63 -15.01 5.96
C GLU A 224 -14.98 -13.86 6.91
N ILE A 225 -15.09 -12.64 6.36
CA ILE A 225 -15.32 -11.43 7.16
C ILE A 225 -16.74 -10.87 7.05
N ALA A 226 -17.52 -11.34 6.08
CA ALA A 226 -18.86 -10.80 5.82
C ALA A 226 -19.78 -10.77 7.06
N PRO A 227 -19.79 -11.76 7.96
CA PRO A 227 -20.63 -11.73 9.17
C PRO A 227 -20.22 -10.66 10.20
N PHE A 228 -18.96 -10.22 10.18
CA PHE A 228 -18.38 -9.35 11.22
C PHE A 228 -18.13 -7.92 10.76
N ILE A 229 -18.20 -7.67 9.46
CA ILE A 229 -17.77 -6.41 8.84
C ILE A 229 -18.48 -5.17 9.39
N ASP A 230 -19.76 -5.27 9.73
CA ASP A 230 -20.54 -4.13 10.20
C ASP A 230 -20.19 -3.74 11.64
N GLU A 231 -19.80 -4.71 12.48
CA GLU A 231 -19.31 -4.45 13.84
C GLU A 231 -17.83 -4.03 13.83
N MET A 232 -17.05 -4.58 12.90
CA MET A 232 -15.60 -4.34 12.78
C MET A 232 -15.26 -2.97 12.15
N TYR A 233 -16.00 -2.56 11.11
CA TYR A 233 -15.66 -1.36 10.32
C TYR A 233 -15.64 -0.05 11.14
N PRO A 234 -16.54 0.18 12.11
CA PRO A 234 -16.45 1.35 12.98
C PRO A 234 -15.14 1.44 13.78
N LEU A 235 -14.53 0.31 14.15
CA LEU A 235 -13.24 0.26 14.85
C LEU A 235 -12.09 0.72 13.94
N TYR A 236 -12.17 0.36 12.65
CA TYR A 236 -11.25 0.89 11.64
C TYR A 236 -11.39 2.41 11.50
N LEU A 237 -12.62 2.88 11.36
CA LEU A 237 -12.88 4.32 11.22
C LEU A 237 -12.38 5.09 12.44
N ALA A 238 -12.56 4.57 13.65
CA ALA A 238 -12.08 5.20 14.88
C ALA A 238 -10.55 5.39 14.89
N VAL A 239 -9.79 4.41 14.40
CA VAL A 239 -8.33 4.51 14.24
C VAL A 239 -7.98 5.49 13.11
N HIS A 240 -8.61 5.33 11.95
CA HIS A 240 -8.38 6.16 10.77
C HIS A 240 -8.64 7.64 11.06
N GLU A 241 -9.75 7.98 11.73
CA GLU A 241 -10.14 9.36 12.03
C GLU A 241 -9.16 10.09 12.94
N ARG A 242 -8.54 9.36 13.88
CA ARG A 242 -7.50 9.88 14.80
C ARG A 242 -6.15 10.04 14.14
N SER A 243 -5.90 9.38 13.01
CA SER A 243 -4.63 9.48 12.30
C SER A 243 -4.42 10.90 11.75
N PRO A 244 -3.27 11.55 11.99
CA PRO A 244 -2.94 12.83 11.39
C PRO A 244 -2.59 12.71 9.89
N LEU A 245 -2.37 11.49 9.39
CA LEU A 245 -2.05 11.17 8.02
C LEU A 245 -3.15 10.27 7.45
N LYS A 246 -3.85 10.75 6.44
CA LYS A 246 -4.94 10.05 5.75
C LYS A 246 -4.67 10.14 4.26
N PHE A 247 -4.26 9.02 3.66
CA PHE A 247 -4.02 8.97 2.21
C PHE A 247 -5.16 8.22 1.51
N GLU A 248 -5.51 7.06 2.05
CA GLU A 248 -6.62 6.23 1.63
C GLU A 248 -7.60 5.97 2.80
N THR A 249 -8.85 5.66 2.45
CA THR A 249 -9.86 5.12 3.36
C THR A 249 -10.33 3.78 2.80
N LEU A 250 -10.04 2.70 3.52
CA LEU A 250 -10.48 1.36 3.20
C LEU A 250 -12.01 1.27 3.37
N THR A 251 -12.68 0.56 2.46
CA THR A 251 -14.12 0.38 2.48
C THR A 251 -14.49 -0.98 3.07
N LYS A 252 -15.76 -1.18 3.44
CA LYS A 252 -16.26 -2.51 3.80
C LYS A 252 -16.03 -3.52 2.67
N ASP A 253 -16.20 -3.06 1.42
CA ASP A 253 -16.05 -3.90 0.24
C ASP A 253 -14.58 -4.25 -0.02
N TYR A 254 -13.63 -3.40 0.35
CA TYR A 254 -12.20 -3.74 0.34
C TYR A 254 -11.93 -5.00 1.19
N PHE A 255 -12.39 -5.02 2.43
CA PHE A 255 -12.19 -6.18 3.32
C PHE A 255 -12.90 -7.42 2.81
N ARG A 256 -14.15 -7.29 2.32
CA ARG A 256 -14.90 -8.41 1.73
C ARG A 256 -14.22 -8.95 0.47
N ALA A 257 -13.71 -8.07 -0.40
CA ALA A 257 -13.05 -8.45 -1.63
C ALA A 257 -11.71 -9.12 -1.35
N ALA A 258 -10.92 -8.62 -0.40
CA ALA A 258 -9.69 -9.27 0.05
C ALA A 258 -9.95 -10.69 0.58
N ALA A 259 -10.96 -10.86 1.44
CA ALA A 259 -11.39 -12.17 1.94
C ALA A 259 -11.78 -13.14 0.82
N ARG A 260 -12.59 -12.67 -0.14
CA ARG A 260 -13.14 -13.49 -1.23
C ARG A 260 -12.12 -13.83 -2.32
N GLN A 261 -11.31 -12.87 -2.73
CA GLN A 261 -10.43 -12.99 -3.90
C GLN A 261 -9.03 -13.50 -3.54
N MET A 262 -8.61 -13.32 -2.28
CA MET A 262 -7.33 -13.80 -1.75
C MET A 262 -7.53 -14.66 -0.48
N PRO A 263 -8.44 -15.65 -0.47
CA PRO A 263 -8.82 -16.40 0.73
C PRO A 263 -7.67 -17.22 1.31
N GLU A 264 -6.66 -17.54 0.51
CA GLU A 264 -5.47 -18.25 0.94
C GLU A 264 -4.48 -17.34 1.70
N ARG A 265 -4.57 -16.00 1.52
CA ARG A 265 -3.66 -15.01 2.15
C ARG A 265 -4.36 -14.16 3.21
N ALA A 266 -5.60 -13.74 2.99
CA ALA A 266 -6.32 -12.82 3.86
C ALA A 266 -6.72 -13.48 5.19
N ARG A 267 -6.30 -12.90 6.32
CA ARG A 267 -6.67 -13.35 7.67
C ARG A 267 -7.12 -12.17 8.51
N PHE A 268 -8.17 -12.37 9.30
CA PHE A 268 -8.70 -11.39 10.23
C PHE A 268 -8.59 -11.96 11.64
N PHE A 269 -7.79 -11.30 12.47
CA PHE A 269 -7.71 -11.57 13.90
C PHE A 269 -8.75 -10.71 14.58
N ILE A 270 -9.72 -11.32 15.27
CA ILE A 270 -10.82 -10.61 15.91
C ILE A 270 -10.75 -10.84 17.42
N TRP A 271 -10.69 -9.77 18.19
CA TRP A 271 -10.71 -9.82 19.65
C TRP A 271 -12.08 -9.45 20.17
N ARG A 272 -12.63 -10.29 21.06
CA ARG A 272 -13.91 -10.06 21.74
C ARG A 272 -13.76 -9.90 23.23
N GLN A 273 -14.58 -9.05 23.80
CA GLN A 273 -14.75 -8.96 25.24
C GLN A 273 -16.25 -8.91 25.56
N SER A 274 -16.72 -9.85 26.38
CA SER A 274 -18.15 -9.99 26.72
C SER A 274 -19.06 -10.08 25.48
N GLY A 275 -18.64 -10.86 24.48
CA GLY A 275 -19.41 -11.11 23.25
C GLY A 275 -19.36 -10.00 22.19
N LYS A 276 -18.69 -8.87 22.44
CA LYS A 276 -18.54 -7.76 21.48
C LYS A 276 -17.14 -7.70 20.90
N ILE A 277 -17.03 -7.41 19.61
CA ILE A 277 -15.75 -7.13 18.95
C ILE A 277 -15.22 -5.80 19.46
N VAL A 278 -14.00 -5.83 20.03
CA VAL A 278 -13.34 -4.66 20.60
C VAL A 278 -12.07 -4.27 19.86
N ALA A 279 -11.53 -5.17 19.03
CA ALA A 279 -10.41 -4.89 18.17
C ALA A 279 -10.37 -5.91 17.03
N PHE A 280 -9.70 -5.52 15.94
CA PHE A 280 -9.33 -6.46 14.89
C PHE A 280 -8.00 -6.07 14.23
N SER A 281 -7.37 -7.04 13.57
CA SER A 281 -6.26 -6.82 12.65
C SER A 281 -6.52 -7.61 11.37
N PHE A 282 -6.36 -6.94 10.23
CA PHE A 282 -6.39 -7.54 8.91
C PHE A 282 -4.96 -7.75 8.44
N CYS A 283 -4.63 -9.01 8.18
CA CYS A 283 -3.30 -9.42 7.75
C CYS A 283 -3.34 -10.13 6.38
N LEU A 284 -2.24 -10.00 5.64
CA LEU A 284 -1.91 -10.89 4.53
C LEU A 284 -0.82 -11.87 4.98
N VAL A 285 -1.10 -13.16 4.88
CA VAL A 285 -0.16 -14.25 5.16
C VAL A 285 0.43 -14.73 3.84
N CYS A 286 1.75 -14.64 3.72
CA CYS A 286 2.48 -14.90 2.48
C CYS A 286 3.76 -15.67 2.78
N GLY A 287 3.74 -16.99 2.51
CA GLY A 287 4.80 -17.89 2.94
C GLY A 287 4.94 -17.87 4.46
N GLU A 288 6.14 -17.60 4.95
CA GLU A 288 6.46 -17.52 6.39
C GLU A 288 6.27 -16.10 6.97
N THR A 289 5.76 -15.15 6.18
CA THR A 289 5.60 -13.75 6.61
C THR A 289 4.13 -13.37 6.78
N ILE A 290 3.83 -12.68 7.88
CA ILE A 290 2.53 -12.04 8.14
C ILE A 290 2.71 -10.53 7.99
N TYR A 291 1.94 -9.92 7.11
CA TYR A 291 1.87 -8.47 6.94
C TYR A 291 0.61 -7.95 7.63
N ASP A 292 0.78 -7.17 8.70
CA ASP A 292 -0.32 -6.45 9.36
C ASP A 292 -0.66 -5.21 8.52
N GLU A 293 -1.74 -5.29 7.74
CA GLU A 293 -2.13 -4.24 6.80
C GLU A 293 -2.99 -3.16 7.48
N CYS A 294 -3.79 -3.54 8.48
CA CYS A 294 -4.75 -2.63 9.10
C CYS A 294 -5.17 -3.12 10.48
N ILE A 295 -5.30 -2.17 11.41
CA ILE A 295 -5.84 -2.40 12.76
C ILE A 295 -7.06 -1.52 13.00
N GLY A 296 -8.06 -2.06 13.71
CA GLY A 296 -9.17 -1.31 14.28
C GLY A 296 -9.26 -1.52 15.79
N LEU A 297 -9.56 -0.44 16.52
CA LEU A 297 -9.60 -0.34 17.98
C LEU A 297 -10.75 0.53 18.47
#